data_AF-A0A969PZX8-F1
#
_entry.id   AF-A0A969PZX8-F1
#
_cell.length_a   1.000
_cell.length_b   1.000
_cell.length_c   1.000
_cell.angle_alpha   90.00
_cell.angle_beta   90.00
_cell.angle_gamma   90.00
#
_symmetry.space_group_name_H-M   'P 1'
#
loop_
_entity.id
_entity.type
_entity.pdbx_description
1 polymer ?
#
loop_
_entity_poly.entity_id
_entity_poly.type
_entity_poly.pdbx_seq_one_letter_code
_entity_poly.pdbx_strand_id
1 'polypeptide(L)'
;MFLLWRRGDERITVLTATAILALPNILPFPALLGQSYPLLHLPLWIYFAFGPALAFVNISSLPDGRILFGRRAWLALVLLIWETVRYPVLFINATPEVIRYRPITLLVSIIILSVAYISVVQRYRRYATPTQRQQFKLIFFSLYPYGIALISVMPLRIVTQALFGASDATLIGGLLATFIVAAASLFHQAAIILSIFRYGLWDVDLTLNRSVVAALVSLGVLLLFLIGFAVMQGVLQAFVGTDQSQAASVIAAVIAGAAFNPIRRRARNIVDRRVYKLRFDLDQLERGHVLPPLLNRGLYTGHVVAGYELLEVLGRGGMGEVYKAQNADHHVVAIKLLHAEQAMDHDSKQRFEREGMVNLIHPHIVRIYNYGEMDGLRYVIMEYIAGPTL
;
A
#
# COMPACT_ATOMS: atom_id res chain seq x y z
N MET A 1 -11.93 1.50 6.79
CA MET A 1 -11.25 2.56 6.01
C MET A 1 -10.92 3.78 6.87
N PHE A 2 -11.84 4.32 7.67
CA PHE A 2 -11.53 5.43 8.61
C PHE A 2 -10.52 5.08 9.74
N LEU A 3 -10.37 3.80 10.09
CA LEU A 3 -9.39 3.33 11.08
C LEU A 3 -7.93 3.32 10.58
N LEU A 4 -7.69 3.37 9.26
CA LEU A 4 -6.35 3.40 8.63
C LEU A 4 -5.73 4.81 8.60
N TRP A 5 -6.42 5.82 9.15
CA TRP A 5 -6.00 7.22 9.04
C TRP A 5 -4.91 7.62 10.06
N ARG A 6 -4.55 6.75 11.01
CA ARG A 6 -3.70 7.15 12.15
C ARG A 6 -2.19 7.14 11.86
N ARG A 7 -1.69 6.35 10.89
CA ARG A 7 -0.26 6.30 10.51
C ARG A 7 0.01 7.03 9.18
N GLY A 8 1.15 7.71 9.08
CA GLY A 8 1.52 8.53 7.92
C GLY A 8 1.65 7.74 6.62
N ASP A 9 2.21 6.54 6.70
CA ASP A 9 2.48 5.69 5.53
C ASP A 9 1.18 5.08 4.96
N GLU A 10 0.21 4.76 5.81
CA GLU A 10 -1.10 4.22 5.40
C GLU A 10 -1.97 5.24 4.65
N ARG A 11 -1.78 6.54 4.90
CA ARG A 11 -2.53 7.62 4.19
C ARG A 11 -2.15 7.69 2.71
N ILE A 12 -0.87 7.53 2.40
CA ILE A 12 -0.35 7.56 1.02
C ILE A 12 -0.93 6.43 0.22
N THR A 13 -0.95 5.23 0.81
CA THR A 13 -1.53 4.03 0.22
C THR A 13 -2.95 4.28 -0.25
N VAL A 14 -3.80 4.78 0.66
CA VAL A 14 -5.20 5.03 0.36
C VAL A 14 -5.32 6.13 -0.68
N LEU A 15 -4.57 7.23 -0.56
CA LEU A 15 -4.60 8.32 -1.54
C LEU A 15 -4.12 7.88 -2.92
N THR A 16 -3.12 7.02 -2.99
CA THR A 16 -2.52 6.55 -4.25
C THR A 16 -3.39 5.49 -4.91
N ALA A 17 -3.94 4.55 -4.15
CA ALA A 17 -4.94 3.61 -4.66
C ALA A 17 -6.19 4.35 -5.18
N THR A 18 -6.68 5.34 -4.42
CA THR A 18 -7.85 6.13 -4.83
C THR A 18 -7.54 7.00 -6.06
N ALA A 19 -6.34 7.57 -6.15
CA ALA A 19 -5.93 8.36 -7.32
C ALA A 19 -5.69 7.50 -8.56
N ILE A 20 -5.07 6.32 -8.44
CA ILE A 20 -4.95 5.35 -9.55
C ILE A 20 -6.33 4.99 -10.07
N LEU A 21 -7.28 4.73 -9.17
CA LEU A 21 -8.66 4.43 -9.53
C LEU A 21 -9.37 5.63 -10.17
N ALA A 22 -9.04 6.87 -9.78
CA ALA A 22 -9.69 8.11 -10.23
C ALA A 22 -9.05 8.80 -11.46
N LEU A 23 -7.84 8.40 -11.85
CA LEU A 23 -7.08 9.01 -12.95
C LEU A 23 -7.39 8.52 -14.38
N PRO A 24 -8.14 7.44 -14.67
CA PRO A 24 -8.66 7.21 -16.02
C PRO A 24 -9.81 8.20 -16.30
N ASN A 25 -9.44 9.46 -16.45
CA ASN A 25 -10.30 10.63 -16.62
C ASN A 25 -10.31 11.14 -18.08
N ILE A 26 -9.86 10.30 -19.01
CA ILE A 26 -9.38 10.73 -20.34
C ILE A 26 -10.23 10.15 -21.48
N LEU A 27 -11.02 9.14 -21.16
CA LEU A 27 -11.92 8.50 -22.11
C LEU A 27 -13.25 9.27 -22.13
N PRO A 28 -13.79 9.65 -23.31
CA PRO A 28 -15.10 10.31 -23.44
C PRO A 28 -16.28 9.35 -23.19
N PHE A 29 -16.04 8.25 -22.46
CA PHE A 29 -17.00 7.22 -22.08
C PHE A 29 -18.17 7.70 -21.21
N PRO A 30 -18.09 8.75 -20.37
CA PRO A 30 -19.17 9.10 -19.44
C PRO A 30 -20.44 9.58 -20.13
N ALA A 31 -20.29 10.32 -21.23
CA ALA A 31 -21.42 10.81 -22.00
C ALA A 31 -22.16 9.68 -22.71
N LEU A 32 -21.43 8.70 -23.25
CA LEU A 32 -21.99 7.52 -23.93
C LEU A 32 -22.61 6.52 -22.95
N LEU A 33 -21.95 6.23 -21.82
CA LEU A 33 -22.48 5.34 -20.79
C LEU A 33 -23.64 5.96 -20.02
N GLY A 34 -23.60 7.27 -19.73
CA GLY A 34 -24.70 7.97 -19.06
C GLY A 34 -25.97 8.06 -19.91
N GLN A 35 -25.83 8.18 -21.24
CA GLN A 35 -26.97 8.12 -22.16
C GLN A 35 -27.55 6.70 -22.30
N SER A 36 -26.70 5.67 -22.24
CA SER A 36 -27.13 4.27 -22.41
C SER A 36 -27.60 3.63 -21.09
N TYR A 37 -27.10 4.10 -19.94
CA TYR A 37 -27.34 3.54 -18.61
C TYR A 37 -27.57 4.67 -17.57
N PRO A 38 -28.81 5.18 -17.44
CA PRO A 38 -29.13 6.31 -16.56
C PRO A 38 -28.78 6.07 -15.09
N LEU A 39 -28.84 4.81 -14.63
CA LEU A 39 -28.49 4.43 -13.25
C LEU A 39 -27.00 4.62 -12.93
N LEU A 40 -26.13 4.59 -13.94
CA LEU A 40 -24.69 4.83 -13.78
C LEU A 40 -24.35 6.33 -13.79
N HIS A 41 -25.29 7.21 -14.10
CA HIS A 41 -25.06 8.64 -14.22
C HIS A 41 -24.54 9.26 -12.91
N LEU A 42 -25.17 8.95 -11.78
CA LEU A 42 -24.77 9.49 -10.48
C LEU A 42 -23.42 8.93 -9.99
N PRO A 43 -23.14 7.60 -10.03
CA PRO A 43 -21.82 7.07 -9.70
C PRO A 43 -20.69 7.62 -10.57
N LEU A 44 -20.91 7.68 -11.89
CA LEU A 44 -19.94 8.28 -12.81
C LEU A 44 -19.75 9.76 -12.48
N TRP A 45 -20.82 10.50 -12.20
CA TRP A 45 -20.74 11.91 -11.82
C TRP A 45 -19.87 12.15 -10.58
N ILE A 46 -20.09 11.39 -9.49
CA ILE A 46 -19.27 11.49 -8.27
C ILE A 46 -17.80 11.23 -8.65
N TYR A 47 -17.56 10.17 -9.41
CA TYR A 47 -16.22 9.82 -9.85
C TYR A 47 -15.53 10.96 -10.64
N PHE A 48 -16.21 11.59 -11.60
CA PHE A 48 -15.66 12.67 -12.43
C PHE A 48 -15.46 13.99 -11.65
N ALA A 49 -16.39 14.36 -10.78
CA ALA A 49 -16.32 15.59 -10.01
C ALA A 49 -15.14 15.58 -9.02
N PHE A 50 -14.85 14.43 -8.41
CA PHE A 50 -13.77 14.29 -7.43
C PHE A 50 -12.44 13.81 -8.02
N GLY A 51 -12.39 13.35 -9.28
CA GLY A 51 -11.17 12.84 -9.89
C GLY A 51 -9.99 13.84 -9.93
N PRO A 52 -10.16 15.07 -10.44
CA PRO A 52 -9.12 16.10 -10.42
C PRO A 52 -8.66 16.44 -9.00
N ALA A 53 -9.60 16.38 -8.05
CA ALA A 53 -9.33 16.66 -6.66
C ALA A 53 -8.40 15.62 -6.03
N LEU A 54 -8.74 14.36 -6.25
CA LEU A 54 -7.96 13.21 -5.80
C LEU A 54 -6.57 13.19 -6.45
N ALA A 55 -6.48 13.50 -7.75
CA ALA A 55 -5.21 13.60 -8.47
C ALA A 55 -4.31 14.70 -7.89
N PHE A 56 -4.88 15.88 -7.62
CA PHE A 56 -4.15 16.99 -7.01
C PHE A 56 -3.64 16.64 -5.60
N VAL A 57 -4.51 16.09 -4.75
CA VAL A 57 -4.15 15.65 -3.40
C VAL A 57 -3.08 14.58 -3.46
N ASN A 58 -3.18 13.63 -4.39
CA ASN A 58 -2.20 12.57 -4.54
C ASN A 58 -0.82 13.12 -4.91
N ILE A 59 -0.73 13.88 -6.01
CA ILE A 59 0.53 14.45 -6.48
C ILE A 59 1.17 15.34 -5.39
N SER A 60 0.37 16.15 -4.70
CA SER A 60 0.85 17.05 -3.64
C SER A 60 1.22 16.35 -2.32
N SER A 61 0.67 15.16 -2.06
CA SER A 61 0.97 14.36 -0.87
C SER A 61 2.24 13.53 -1.00
N LEU A 62 2.71 13.24 -2.22
CA LEU A 62 3.90 12.41 -2.44
C LEU A 62 5.18 13.11 -1.92
N PRO A 63 6.17 12.34 -1.41
CA PRO A 63 6.18 10.89 -1.27
C PRO A 63 5.66 10.36 0.06
N ASP A 64 5.54 11.19 1.11
CA ASP A 64 5.32 10.78 2.52
C ASP A 64 3.86 10.98 3.03
N GLY A 65 2.93 11.35 2.15
CA GLY A 65 1.50 11.48 2.44
C GLY A 65 1.10 12.75 3.16
N ARG A 66 2.08 13.55 3.58
CA ARG A 66 1.83 14.81 4.26
C ARG A 66 1.52 15.85 3.22
N ILE A 67 0.29 16.36 3.26
CA ILE A 67 -0.10 17.45 2.38
C ILE A 67 0.42 18.75 3.01
N LEU A 68 1.58 19.22 2.53
CA LEU A 68 2.15 20.48 2.97
C LEU A 68 1.55 21.62 2.15
N PHE A 69 0.40 22.09 2.60
CA PHE A 69 -0.11 23.32 2.06
C PHE A 69 0.56 24.51 2.75
N GLY A 70 1.52 25.14 2.07
CA GLY A 70 2.00 26.47 2.48
C GLY A 70 0.89 27.52 2.40
N ARG A 71 1.24 28.83 2.45
CA ARG A 71 0.29 29.95 2.31
C ARG A 71 -0.58 29.95 1.04
N ARG A 72 -0.34 29.03 0.09
CA ARG A 72 -1.08 28.86 -1.18
C ARG A 72 -2.11 27.72 -1.13
N ALA A 73 -2.32 27.10 0.03
CA ALA A 73 -3.32 26.06 0.31
C ALA A 73 -4.71 26.38 -0.24
N TRP A 74 -5.14 27.60 0.05
CA TRP A 74 -6.46 28.10 -0.24
C TRP A 74 -6.72 28.17 -1.75
N LEU A 75 -5.68 28.44 -2.56
CA LEU A 75 -5.81 28.51 -4.01
C LEU A 75 -6.14 27.13 -4.60
N ALA A 76 -5.48 26.09 -4.12
CA ALA A 76 -5.80 24.72 -4.48
C ALA A 76 -7.21 24.33 -4.04
N LEU A 77 -7.60 24.69 -2.82
CA LEU A 77 -8.91 24.38 -2.25
C LEU A 77 -10.04 25.10 -2.99
N VAL A 78 -9.84 26.35 -3.42
CA VAL A 78 -10.76 27.10 -4.27
C VAL A 78 -10.88 26.46 -5.65
N LEU A 79 -9.78 26.04 -6.26
CA LEU A 79 -9.80 25.38 -7.58
C LEU A 79 -10.40 23.97 -7.53
N LEU A 80 -10.22 23.27 -6.40
CA LEU A 80 -10.86 22.01 -6.06
C LEU A 80 -12.39 22.14 -5.94
N ILE A 81 -12.84 23.16 -5.19
CA ILE A 81 -14.26 23.51 -5.07
C ILE A 81 -14.80 23.90 -6.45
N TRP A 82 -14.05 24.68 -7.23
CA TRP A 82 -14.43 25.04 -8.58
C TRP A 82 -14.64 23.81 -9.48
N GLU A 83 -13.71 22.84 -9.52
CA GLU A 83 -13.87 21.64 -10.34
C GLU A 83 -15.04 20.75 -9.88
N THR A 84 -15.25 20.62 -8.56
CA THR A 84 -16.35 19.82 -7.99
C THR A 84 -17.73 20.47 -8.22
N VAL A 85 -17.83 21.80 -8.15
CA VAL A 85 -19.08 22.55 -8.40
C VAL A 85 -19.36 22.70 -9.90
N ARG A 86 -18.33 22.81 -10.74
CA ARG A 86 -18.49 22.96 -12.19
C ARG A 86 -19.08 21.72 -12.85
N TYR A 87 -18.63 20.53 -12.48
CA TYR A 87 -19.08 19.29 -13.12
C TYR A 87 -20.62 19.11 -13.10
N PRO A 88 -21.35 19.29 -11.99
CA PRO A 88 -22.82 19.25 -12.01
C PRO A 88 -23.44 20.32 -12.91
N VAL A 89 -22.90 21.54 -12.95
CA VAL A 89 -23.43 22.62 -13.81
C VAL A 89 -23.30 22.28 -15.30
N LEU A 90 -22.18 21.66 -15.72
CA LEU A 90 -21.94 21.33 -17.13
C LEU A 90 -22.56 20.00 -17.58
N PHE A 91 -22.80 19.06 -16.66
CA PHE A 91 -23.35 17.73 -16.99
C PHE A 91 -24.88 17.68 -16.89
N ILE A 92 -25.49 18.43 -15.97
CA ILE A 92 -26.96 18.50 -15.84
C ILE A 92 -27.57 19.27 -17.04
N ASN A 93 -26.86 20.27 -17.55
CA ASN A 93 -27.25 21.07 -18.71
C ASN A 93 -26.24 20.91 -19.85
N ALA A 94 -26.26 19.79 -20.57
CA ALA A 94 -25.42 19.57 -21.75
C ALA A 94 -25.90 20.39 -22.97
N THR A 95 -25.99 21.71 -22.81
CA THR A 95 -26.36 22.63 -23.90
C THR A 95 -25.12 23.02 -24.72
N PRO A 96 -25.26 23.47 -25.98
CA PRO A 96 -24.13 23.93 -26.80
C PRO A 96 -23.29 25.04 -26.15
N GLU A 97 -23.88 25.83 -25.25
CA GLU A 97 -23.16 26.88 -24.50
C GLU A 97 -22.09 26.33 -23.55
N VAL A 98 -22.28 25.14 -22.99
CA VAL A 98 -21.30 24.46 -22.12
C VAL A 98 -20.00 24.12 -22.86
N ILE A 99 -20.08 23.90 -24.18
CA ILE A 99 -18.91 23.64 -25.03
C ILE A 99 -18.02 24.91 -25.13
N ARG A 100 -18.63 26.11 -25.07
CA ARG A 100 -17.93 27.41 -25.16
C ARG A 100 -17.00 27.68 -23.96
N TYR A 101 -17.29 27.12 -22.79
CA TYR A 101 -16.48 27.29 -21.57
C TYR A 101 -15.28 26.33 -21.48
N ARG A 102 -15.14 25.35 -22.38
CA ARG A 102 -14.02 24.38 -22.38
C ARG A 102 -12.60 25.01 -22.30
N PRO A 103 -12.29 26.16 -22.91
CA PRO A 103 -10.97 26.79 -22.79
C PRO A 103 -10.62 27.21 -21.36
N ILE A 104 -11.58 27.79 -20.63
CA ILE A 104 -11.39 28.21 -19.22
C ILE A 104 -11.11 26.99 -18.34
N THR A 105 -11.73 25.86 -18.65
CA THR A 105 -11.64 24.63 -17.84
C THR A 105 -10.29 23.93 -17.98
N LEU A 106 -9.73 23.96 -19.19
CA LEU A 106 -8.36 23.50 -19.42
C LEU A 106 -7.37 24.42 -18.69
N LEU A 107 -7.59 25.73 -18.72
CA LEU A 107 -6.75 26.71 -18.05
C LEU A 107 -6.74 26.48 -16.53
N VAL A 108 -7.90 26.26 -15.91
CA VAL A 108 -8.01 25.91 -14.49
C VAL A 108 -7.30 24.59 -14.17
N SER A 109 -7.49 23.55 -14.98
CA SER A 109 -6.81 22.26 -14.82
C SER A 109 -5.29 22.40 -14.90
N ILE A 110 -4.79 23.22 -15.83
CA ILE A 110 -3.36 23.54 -15.95
C ILE A 110 -2.85 24.26 -14.71
N ILE A 111 -3.61 25.22 -14.16
CA ILE A 111 -3.24 25.92 -12.92
C ILE A 111 -3.15 24.93 -11.76
N ILE A 112 -4.14 24.05 -11.59
CA ILE A 112 -4.16 23.03 -10.52
C ILE A 112 -2.93 22.13 -10.60
N LEU A 113 -2.63 21.60 -11.79
CA LEU A 113 -1.48 20.73 -12.02
C LEU A 113 -0.16 21.48 -11.84
N SER A 114 -0.09 22.76 -12.23
CA SER A 114 1.08 23.61 -12.02
C SER A 114 1.32 23.85 -10.53
N VAL A 115 0.27 24.11 -9.75
CA VAL A 115 0.37 24.26 -8.29
C VAL A 115 0.84 22.95 -7.65
N ALA A 116 0.30 21.81 -8.09
CA ALA A 116 0.74 20.50 -7.61
C ALA A 116 2.22 20.27 -7.92
N TYR A 117 2.64 20.54 -9.16
CA TYR A 117 4.04 20.41 -9.58
C TYR A 117 4.98 21.30 -8.78
N ILE A 118 4.63 22.58 -8.60
CA ILE A 118 5.41 23.52 -7.80
C ILE A 118 5.54 23.04 -6.36
N SER A 119 4.48 22.45 -5.78
CA SER A 119 4.53 21.86 -4.44
C SER A 119 5.56 20.73 -4.36
N VAL A 120 5.54 19.80 -5.31
CA VAL A 120 6.50 18.69 -5.40
C VAL A 120 7.93 19.20 -5.58
N VAL A 121 8.15 20.22 -6.40
CA VAL A 121 9.47 20.85 -6.60
C VAL A 121 9.98 21.55 -5.34
N GLN A 122 9.12 22.32 -4.65
CA GLN A 122 9.49 22.99 -3.40
C GLN A 122 9.89 21.97 -2.34
N ARG A 123 9.19 20.85 -2.29
CA ARG A 123 9.47 19.76 -1.36
C ARG A 123 10.78 19.05 -1.66
N TYR A 124 11.03 18.73 -2.93
CA TYR A 124 12.31 18.20 -3.39
C TYR A 124 13.49 19.09 -2.96
N ARG A 125 13.33 20.42 -3.04
CA ARG A 125 14.38 21.37 -2.69
C ARG A 125 14.58 21.56 -1.18
N ARG A 126 13.50 21.57 -0.38
CA ARG A 126 13.54 21.98 1.03
C ARG A 126 13.57 20.84 2.05
N TYR A 127 12.93 19.71 1.76
CA TYR A 127 12.64 18.68 2.78
C TYR A 127 13.06 17.26 2.40
N ALA A 128 13.47 17.01 1.14
CA ALA A 128 13.73 15.66 0.66
C ALA A 128 15.06 15.08 1.18
N THR A 129 14.95 13.95 1.89
CA THR A 129 16.08 13.11 2.30
C THR A 129 16.80 12.50 1.07
N PRO A 130 18.03 11.98 1.21
CA PRO A 130 18.76 11.37 0.08
C PRO A 130 18.00 10.25 -0.63
N THR A 131 17.26 9.42 0.12
CA THR A 131 16.41 8.34 -0.41
C THR A 131 15.18 8.91 -1.14
N GLN A 132 14.51 9.91 -0.54
CA GLN A 132 13.37 10.58 -1.16
C GLN A 132 13.73 11.31 -2.45
N ARG A 133 14.94 11.87 -2.56
CA ARG A 133 15.40 12.52 -3.81
C ARG A 133 15.48 11.55 -4.99
N GLN A 134 15.81 10.27 -4.77
CA GLN A 134 15.77 9.27 -5.83
C GLN A 134 14.33 8.97 -6.28
N GLN A 135 13.38 8.95 -5.35
CA GLN A 135 11.95 8.76 -5.64
C GLN A 135 11.37 9.91 -6.46
N PHE A 136 11.67 11.15 -6.06
CA PHE A 136 11.24 12.34 -6.79
C PHE A 136 11.72 12.36 -8.25
N LYS A 137 12.91 11.83 -8.56
CA LYS A 137 13.40 11.77 -9.95
C LYS A 137 12.45 10.96 -10.84
N LEU A 138 11.95 9.83 -10.36
CA LEU A 138 11.04 8.99 -11.13
C LEU A 138 9.64 9.62 -11.26
N ILE A 139 9.17 10.26 -10.19
CA ILE A 139 7.91 11.03 -10.22
C ILE A 139 8.01 12.19 -11.22
N PHE A 140 9.07 13.01 -11.16
CA PHE A 140 9.30 14.11 -12.10
C PHE A 140 9.44 13.63 -13.55
N PHE A 141 10.18 12.54 -13.76
CA PHE A 141 10.32 11.91 -15.07
C PHE A 141 8.97 11.51 -15.67
N SER A 142 8.04 11.09 -14.83
CA SER A 142 6.71 10.65 -15.27
C SER A 142 5.68 11.78 -15.41
N LEU A 143 5.83 12.85 -14.64
CA LEU A 143 4.90 14.00 -14.69
C LEU A 143 5.14 14.86 -15.95
N TYR A 144 6.38 14.92 -16.43
CA TYR A 144 6.76 15.66 -17.64
C TYR A 144 6.00 15.21 -18.91
N PRO A 145 6.02 13.93 -19.31
CA PRO A 145 5.25 13.46 -20.47
C PRO A 145 3.74 13.58 -20.26
N TYR A 146 3.25 13.45 -19.03
CA TYR A 146 1.83 13.66 -18.71
C TYR A 146 1.40 15.11 -18.93
N GLY A 147 2.20 16.08 -18.48
CA GLY A 147 1.97 17.50 -18.74
C GLY A 147 2.00 17.84 -20.24
N ILE A 148 2.98 17.30 -20.98
CA ILE A 148 3.07 17.47 -22.45
C ILE A 148 1.84 16.90 -23.14
N ALA A 149 1.41 15.70 -22.76
CA ALA A 149 0.23 15.05 -23.33
C ALA A 149 -1.03 15.92 -23.15
N LEU A 150 -1.20 16.57 -22.01
CA LEU A 150 -2.33 17.47 -21.77
C LEU A 150 -2.26 18.74 -22.63
N ILE A 151 -1.06 19.32 -22.78
CA ILE A 151 -0.86 20.54 -23.59
C ILE A 151 -1.01 20.24 -25.09
N SER A 152 -0.66 19.02 -25.54
CA SER A 152 -0.70 18.64 -26.95
C SER A 152 -2.12 18.39 -27.48
N VAL A 153 -3.13 18.24 -26.62
CA VAL A 153 -4.53 17.97 -27.02
C VAL A 153 -5.07 19.04 -27.99
N MET A 154 -4.86 20.32 -27.71
CA MET A 154 -5.38 21.40 -28.54
C MET A 154 -4.64 21.55 -29.88
N PRO A 155 -3.28 21.60 -29.91
CA PRO A 155 -2.52 21.57 -31.16
C PRO A 155 -2.87 20.35 -32.02
N LEU A 156 -3.05 19.17 -31.42
CA LEU A 156 -3.39 17.95 -32.15
C LEU A 156 -4.76 18.05 -32.83
N ARG A 157 -5.75 18.67 -32.17
CA ARG A 157 -7.06 18.95 -32.78
C ARG A 157 -6.97 19.94 -33.93
N ILE A 158 -6.15 20.98 -33.81
CA ILE A 158 -5.94 21.95 -34.89
C ILE A 158 -5.27 21.28 -36.10
N VAL A 159 -4.22 20.49 -35.86
CA VAL A 159 -3.48 19.77 -36.91
C VAL A 159 -4.38 18.74 -37.60
N THR A 160 -5.12 17.95 -36.84
CA THR A 160 -6.06 16.97 -37.43
C THR A 160 -7.17 17.66 -38.21
N GLN A 161 -7.65 18.82 -37.76
CA GLN A 161 -8.62 19.64 -38.51
C GLN A 161 -8.05 20.16 -39.83
N ALA A 162 -6.79 20.58 -39.84
CA ALA A 162 -6.11 21.01 -41.05
C ALA A 162 -5.86 19.86 -42.05
N LEU A 163 -5.61 18.64 -41.56
CA LEU A 163 -5.27 17.48 -42.40
C LEU A 163 -6.49 16.72 -42.94
N PHE A 164 -7.55 16.58 -42.14
CA PHE A 164 -8.69 15.69 -42.45
C PHE A 164 -10.03 16.43 -42.63
N GLY A 165 -10.04 17.77 -42.54
CA GLY A 165 -11.27 18.55 -42.64
C GLY A 165 -12.18 18.45 -41.40
N ALA A 166 -13.21 19.28 -41.32
CA ALA A 166 -13.97 19.47 -40.07
C ALA A 166 -14.78 18.25 -39.59
N SER A 167 -15.28 17.41 -40.50
CA SER A 167 -16.12 16.25 -40.17
C SER A 167 -15.32 15.12 -39.54
N ASP A 168 -14.15 14.79 -40.10
CA ASP A 168 -13.39 13.59 -39.71
C ASP A 168 -12.34 13.92 -38.64
N ALA A 169 -11.88 15.17 -38.58
CA ALA A 169 -10.88 15.62 -37.63
C ALA A 169 -11.33 15.61 -36.16
N THR A 170 -12.62 15.82 -35.89
CA THR A 170 -13.13 15.77 -34.52
C THR A 170 -13.04 14.37 -33.94
N LEU A 171 -13.29 13.35 -34.77
CA LEU A 171 -13.19 11.95 -34.38
C LEU A 171 -11.71 11.51 -34.30
N ILE A 172 -10.94 11.71 -35.37
CA ILE A 172 -9.53 11.27 -35.43
C ILE A 172 -8.67 12.00 -34.39
N GLY A 173 -8.79 13.33 -34.31
CA GLY A 173 -8.08 14.14 -33.32
C GLY A 173 -8.54 13.87 -31.89
N GLY A 174 -9.83 13.54 -31.70
CA GLY A 174 -10.37 13.11 -30.42
C GLY A 174 -9.74 11.79 -29.95
N LEU A 175 -9.74 10.77 -30.81
CA LEU A 175 -9.17 9.45 -30.50
C LEU A 175 -7.66 9.54 -30.21
N LEU A 176 -6.90 10.25 -31.04
CA LEU A 176 -5.46 10.41 -30.84
C LEU A 176 -5.15 11.16 -29.54
N ALA A 177 -5.87 12.24 -29.24
CA ALA A 177 -5.70 12.97 -27.98
C ALA A 177 -6.00 12.09 -26.77
N THR A 178 -7.13 11.36 -26.80
CA THR A 178 -7.50 10.42 -25.75
C THR A 178 -6.46 9.33 -25.57
N PHE A 179 -5.94 8.76 -26.66
CA PHE A 179 -4.89 7.75 -26.61
C PHE A 179 -3.60 8.28 -25.97
N ILE A 180 -3.10 9.44 -26.41
CA ILE A 180 -1.85 10.04 -25.93
C ILE A 180 -1.95 10.35 -24.44
N VAL A 181 -3.03 10.99 -24.00
CA VAL A 181 -3.21 11.35 -22.59
C VAL A 181 -3.41 10.09 -21.73
N ALA A 182 -4.12 9.06 -22.22
CA ALA A 182 -4.30 7.80 -21.51
C ALA A 182 -2.97 7.06 -21.33
N ALA A 183 -2.17 6.96 -22.39
CA ALA A 183 -0.84 6.36 -22.34
C ALA A 183 0.07 7.10 -21.34
N ALA A 184 0.06 8.44 -21.36
CA ALA A 184 0.87 9.23 -20.43
C ALA A 184 0.39 9.11 -18.98
N SER A 185 -0.92 8.99 -18.73
CA SER A 185 -1.50 8.74 -17.41
C SER A 185 -1.09 7.36 -16.87
N LEU A 186 -1.19 6.31 -17.70
CA LEU A 186 -0.75 4.97 -17.33
C LEU A 186 0.75 4.93 -17.01
N PHE A 187 1.55 5.64 -17.81
CA PHE A 187 2.98 5.78 -17.55
C PHE A 187 3.26 6.47 -16.21
N HIS A 188 2.54 7.55 -15.90
CA HIS A 188 2.62 8.23 -14.61
C HIS A 188 2.28 7.30 -13.44
N GLN A 189 1.22 6.51 -13.56
CA GLN A 189 0.82 5.54 -12.54
C GLN A 189 1.88 4.44 -12.37
N ALA A 190 2.36 3.86 -13.47
CA ALA A 190 3.40 2.85 -13.43
C ALA A 190 4.69 3.37 -12.79
N ALA A 191 5.04 4.64 -13.04
CA ALA A 191 6.20 5.28 -12.42
C ALA A 191 6.00 5.52 -10.92
N ILE A 192 4.82 5.95 -10.47
CA ILE A 192 4.50 6.06 -9.04
C ILE A 192 4.63 4.69 -8.36
N ILE A 193 4.01 3.66 -8.94
CA ILE A 193 4.06 2.28 -8.47
C ILE A 193 5.52 1.77 -8.41
N LEU A 194 6.29 1.98 -9.47
CA LEU A 194 7.69 1.59 -9.52
C LEU A 194 8.52 2.38 -8.49
N SER A 195 8.22 3.66 -8.26
CA SER A 195 8.90 4.47 -7.23
C SER A 195 8.65 3.91 -5.83
N ILE A 196 7.42 3.44 -5.60
CA ILE A 196 6.98 2.84 -4.35
C ILE A 196 7.75 1.54 -4.11
N PHE A 197 7.77 0.65 -5.10
CA PHE A 197 8.42 -0.67 -4.97
C PHE A 197 9.95 -0.60 -4.95
N ARG A 198 10.56 0.22 -5.81
CA ARG A 198 12.02 0.23 -6.00
C ARG A 198 12.78 0.92 -4.87
N TYR A 199 12.17 1.91 -4.22
CA TYR A 199 12.84 2.75 -3.23
C TYR A 199 12.29 2.61 -1.81
N GLY A 200 11.50 1.56 -1.55
CA GLY A 200 11.14 1.14 -0.20
C GLY A 200 10.46 2.24 0.62
N LEU A 201 9.51 2.98 0.02
CA LEU A 201 8.74 4.05 0.69
C LEU A 201 7.79 3.53 1.80
N TRP A 202 7.90 2.25 2.07
CA TRP A 202 6.90 1.39 2.64
C TRP A 202 7.73 0.34 3.35
N ASP A 203 8.13 0.64 4.59
CA ASP A 203 8.30 -0.42 5.58
C ASP A 203 6.86 -0.91 5.87
N VAL A 204 6.26 -1.57 4.88
CA VAL A 204 4.92 -2.13 5.05
C VAL A 204 5.12 -3.21 6.05
N ASP A 205 4.64 -2.98 7.26
CA ASP A 205 4.30 -4.02 8.22
C ASP A 205 3.88 -5.24 7.39
N LEU A 206 4.62 -6.35 7.47
CA LEU A 206 4.46 -7.52 6.59
C LEU A 206 2.99 -7.96 6.52
N THR A 207 2.26 -7.71 7.60
CA THR A 207 0.82 -7.84 7.80
C THR A 207 -0.04 -6.98 6.87
N LEU A 208 0.26 -5.70 6.63
CA LEU A 208 -0.53 -4.83 5.73
C LEU A 208 -0.35 -5.27 4.27
N ASN A 209 0.87 -5.58 3.83
CA ASN A 209 1.10 -6.06 2.46
C ASN A 209 0.40 -7.42 2.22
N ARG A 210 0.48 -8.33 3.20
CA ARG A 210 -0.23 -9.62 3.17
C ARG A 210 -1.74 -9.46 3.14
N SER A 211 -2.31 -8.49 3.86
CA SER A 211 -3.76 -8.27 3.86
C SER A 211 -4.28 -7.81 2.49
N VAL A 212 -3.56 -6.90 1.83
CA VAL A 212 -3.89 -6.41 0.47
C VAL A 212 -3.72 -7.52 -0.56
N VAL A 213 -2.61 -8.24 -0.53
CA VAL A 213 -2.37 -9.35 -1.45
C VAL A 213 -3.39 -10.47 -1.21
N ALA A 214 -3.74 -10.78 0.03
CA ALA A 214 -4.79 -11.74 0.32
C ALA A 214 -6.17 -11.30 -0.17
N ALA A 215 -6.50 -10.02 -0.05
CA ALA A 215 -7.73 -9.46 -0.59
C ALA A 215 -7.76 -9.58 -2.12
N LEU A 216 -6.66 -9.25 -2.80
CA LEU A 216 -6.51 -9.36 -4.25
C LEU A 216 -6.61 -10.82 -4.73
N VAL A 217 -5.94 -11.75 -4.05
CA VAL A 217 -6.03 -13.18 -4.34
C VAL A 217 -7.46 -13.68 -4.14
N SER A 218 -8.12 -13.26 -3.06
CA SER A 218 -9.52 -13.64 -2.80
C SER A 218 -10.48 -13.10 -3.86
N LEU A 219 -10.28 -11.86 -4.31
CA LEU A 219 -11.01 -11.24 -5.42
C LEU A 219 -10.76 -11.98 -6.74
N GLY A 220 -9.52 -12.31 -7.05
CA GLY A 220 -9.16 -13.06 -8.26
C GLY A 220 -9.77 -14.46 -8.27
N VAL A 221 -9.73 -15.17 -7.14
CA VAL A 221 -10.37 -16.49 -6.98
C VAL A 221 -11.89 -16.36 -7.11
N LEU A 222 -12.51 -15.33 -6.53
CA LEU A 222 -13.94 -15.08 -6.68
C LEU A 222 -14.32 -14.86 -8.14
N LEU A 223 -13.56 -14.06 -8.87
CA LEU A 223 -13.82 -13.75 -10.28
C LEU A 223 -13.65 -15.00 -11.16
N LEU A 224 -12.63 -15.82 -10.90
CA LEU A 224 -12.48 -17.15 -11.52
C LEU A 224 -13.66 -18.07 -11.21
N PHE A 225 -14.19 -18.05 -9.98
CA PHE A 225 -15.36 -18.83 -9.61
C PHE A 225 -16.64 -18.35 -10.28
N LEU A 226 -16.82 -17.04 -10.46
CA LEU A 226 -17.97 -16.49 -11.19
C LEU A 226 -17.93 -16.90 -12.66
N ILE A 227 -16.75 -16.86 -13.29
CA ILE A 227 -16.57 -17.34 -14.67
C ILE A 227 -16.81 -18.85 -14.73
N GLY A 228 -16.19 -19.63 -13.84
CA GLY A 228 -16.36 -21.08 -13.77
C GLY A 228 -17.79 -21.50 -13.50
N PHE A 229 -18.51 -20.77 -12.66
CA PHE A 229 -19.94 -20.94 -12.40
C PHE A 229 -20.75 -20.72 -13.68
N ALA A 230 -20.52 -19.62 -14.40
CA ALA A 230 -21.22 -19.35 -15.66
C ALA A 230 -20.97 -20.43 -16.72
N VAL A 231 -19.73 -20.92 -16.83
CA VAL A 231 -19.37 -22.02 -17.72
C VAL A 231 -20.06 -23.33 -17.30
N MET A 232 -19.97 -23.70 -16.01
CA MET A 232 -20.60 -24.90 -15.47
C MET A 232 -22.11 -24.88 -15.65
N GLN A 233 -22.74 -23.72 -15.40
CA GLN A 233 -24.17 -23.51 -15.61
C GLN A 233 -24.54 -23.73 -17.09
N GLY A 234 -23.77 -23.16 -18.03
CA GLY A 234 -24.01 -23.35 -19.46
C GLY A 234 -23.88 -24.82 -19.89
N VAL A 235 -22.87 -25.53 -19.37
CA VAL A 235 -22.68 -26.97 -19.64
C VAL A 235 -23.85 -27.78 -19.09
N LEU A 236 -24.24 -27.57 -17.82
CA LEU A 236 -25.36 -28.29 -17.21
C LEU A 236 -26.69 -28.02 -17.94
N GLN A 237 -26.92 -26.78 -18.36
CA GLN A 237 -28.09 -26.44 -19.17
C GLN A 237 -28.10 -27.15 -20.52
N ALA A 238 -26.94 -27.35 -21.15
CA ALA A 238 -26.83 -28.10 -22.40
C ALA A 238 -27.18 -29.59 -22.23
N PHE A 239 -26.96 -30.17 -21.04
CA PHE A 239 -27.29 -31.58 -20.75
C PHE A 239 -28.72 -31.80 -20.25
N VAL A 240 -29.24 -30.92 -19.38
CA VAL A 240 -30.54 -31.11 -18.73
C VAL A 240 -31.69 -30.46 -19.52
N GLY A 241 -31.37 -29.61 -20.51
CA GLY A 241 -32.36 -28.86 -21.29
C GLY A 241 -32.80 -27.56 -20.60
N THR A 242 -33.30 -26.61 -21.39
CA THR A 242 -33.64 -25.25 -20.93
C THR A 242 -34.74 -25.22 -19.86
N ASP A 243 -35.60 -26.24 -19.82
CA ASP A 243 -36.75 -26.32 -18.90
C ASP A 243 -36.34 -26.58 -17.44
N GLN A 244 -35.11 -27.06 -17.17
CA GLN A 244 -34.59 -27.26 -15.81
C GLN A 244 -33.41 -26.32 -15.47
N SER A 245 -33.42 -25.11 -16.02
CA SER A 245 -32.39 -24.09 -15.80
C SER A 245 -32.15 -23.73 -14.33
N GLN A 246 -33.17 -23.79 -13.48
CA GLN A 246 -33.05 -23.54 -12.04
C GLN A 246 -32.24 -24.63 -11.33
N ALA A 247 -32.50 -25.92 -11.62
CA ALA A 247 -31.77 -27.03 -11.01
C ALA A 247 -30.27 -26.98 -11.37
N ALA A 248 -29.95 -26.68 -12.63
CA ALA A 248 -28.57 -26.50 -13.08
C ALA A 248 -27.83 -25.37 -12.33
N SER A 249 -28.52 -24.24 -12.08
CA SER A 249 -27.92 -23.11 -11.34
C SER A 249 -27.68 -23.43 -9.86
N VAL A 250 -28.60 -24.16 -9.22
CA VAL A 250 -28.47 -24.58 -7.82
C VAL A 250 -27.30 -25.55 -7.66
N ILE A 251 -27.18 -26.54 -8.55
CA ILE A 251 -26.08 -27.50 -8.54
C ILE A 251 -24.73 -26.79 -8.76
N ALA A 252 -24.66 -25.91 -9.76
CA ALA A 252 -23.45 -25.13 -10.03
C ALA A 252 -23.07 -24.24 -8.82
N ALA A 253 -24.05 -23.65 -8.13
CA ALA A 253 -23.80 -22.78 -6.97
C ALA A 253 -23.30 -23.58 -5.76
N VAL A 254 -23.84 -24.77 -5.50
CA VAL A 254 -23.38 -25.66 -4.43
C VAL A 254 -21.94 -26.11 -4.67
N ILE A 255 -21.63 -26.55 -5.89
CA ILE A 255 -20.27 -26.94 -6.29
C ILE A 255 -19.32 -25.75 -6.17
N ALA A 256 -19.75 -24.58 -6.65
CA ALA A 256 -18.98 -23.35 -6.58
C ALA A 256 -18.64 -22.97 -5.13
N GLY A 257 -19.65 -22.93 -4.25
CA GLY A 257 -19.49 -22.59 -2.84
C GLY A 257 -18.59 -23.57 -2.09
N ALA A 258 -18.76 -24.87 -2.30
CA ALA A 258 -17.97 -25.91 -1.65
C ALA A 258 -16.48 -25.85 -2.04
N ALA A 259 -16.19 -25.57 -3.31
CA ALA A 259 -14.82 -25.51 -3.81
C ALA A 259 -14.11 -24.16 -3.57
N PHE A 260 -14.87 -23.09 -3.30
CA PHE A 260 -14.31 -21.74 -3.14
C PHE A 260 -13.30 -21.63 -1.99
N ASN A 261 -13.69 -22.05 -0.78
CA ASN A 261 -12.84 -21.96 0.41
C ASN A 261 -11.53 -22.77 0.29
N PRO A 262 -11.52 -24.05 -0.13
CA PRO A 262 -10.28 -24.81 -0.26
C PRO A 262 -9.35 -24.24 -1.34
N ILE A 263 -9.88 -23.80 -2.49
CA ILE A 263 -9.08 -23.20 -3.56
C ILE A 263 -8.51 -21.85 -3.12
N ARG A 264 -9.31 -21.00 -2.46
CA ARG A 264 -8.86 -19.73 -1.89
C ARG A 264 -7.70 -19.93 -0.92
N ARG A 265 -7.80 -20.90 0.00
CA ARG A 265 -6.72 -21.24 0.94
C ARG A 265 -5.45 -21.68 0.22
N ARG A 266 -5.55 -22.56 -0.78
CA ARG A 266 -4.39 -23.00 -1.59
C ARG A 266 -3.74 -21.84 -2.33
N ALA A 267 -4.53 -20.99 -2.98
CA ALA A 267 -4.03 -19.82 -3.70
C ALA A 267 -3.27 -18.87 -2.76
N ARG A 268 -3.83 -18.59 -1.57
CA ARG A 268 -3.18 -17.77 -0.55
C ARG A 268 -1.84 -18.37 -0.11
N ASN A 269 -1.80 -19.66 0.19
CA ASN A 269 -0.58 -20.35 0.63
C ASN A 269 0.51 -20.35 -0.45
N ILE A 270 0.14 -20.48 -1.74
CA ILE A 270 1.08 -20.38 -2.86
C ILE A 270 1.69 -18.99 -2.93
N VAL A 271 0.86 -17.96 -2.79
CA VAL A 271 1.29 -16.56 -2.81
C VAL A 271 2.18 -16.25 -1.60
N ASP A 272 1.79 -16.67 -0.41
CA ASP A 272 2.58 -16.51 0.82
C ASP A 272 3.98 -17.16 0.67
N ARG A 273 4.06 -18.34 0.03
CA ARG A 273 5.35 -19.00 -0.23
C ARG A 273 6.16 -18.38 -1.35
N ARG A 274 5.55 -17.99 -2.48
CA ARG A 274 6.29 -17.51 -3.67
C ARG A 274 6.64 -16.03 -3.59
N VAL A 275 5.73 -15.20 -3.09
CA VAL A 275 5.89 -13.75 -3.02
C VAL A 275 6.64 -13.36 -1.75
N TYR A 276 6.23 -13.89 -0.59
CA TYR A 276 6.82 -13.51 0.70
C TYR A 276 7.92 -14.46 1.20
N LYS A 277 8.15 -15.59 0.51
CA LYS A 277 9.15 -16.61 0.89
C LYS A 277 9.06 -17.03 2.37
N LEU A 278 7.86 -16.93 2.95
CA LEU A 278 7.63 -17.34 4.34
C LEU A 278 7.84 -18.85 4.44
N ARG A 279 8.83 -19.26 5.23
CA ARG A 279 9.15 -20.67 5.48
C ARG A 279 8.23 -21.30 6.55
N PHE A 280 7.45 -20.48 7.23
CA PHE A 280 6.62 -20.88 8.37
C PHE A 280 5.18 -20.41 8.17
N ASP A 281 4.24 -21.20 8.70
CA ASP A 281 2.83 -20.87 8.72
C ASP A 281 2.55 -19.90 9.87
N LEU A 282 2.25 -18.63 9.56
CA LEU A 282 2.04 -17.58 10.56
C LEU A 282 0.86 -17.90 11.49
N ASP A 283 -0.13 -18.67 11.01
CA ASP A 283 -1.26 -19.14 11.82
C ASP A 283 -0.80 -20.14 12.90
N GLN A 284 0.40 -20.71 12.78
CA GLN A 284 1.05 -21.52 13.82
C GLN A 284 1.83 -20.66 14.82
N LEU A 285 2.36 -19.49 14.39
CA LEU A 285 3.04 -18.56 15.29
C LEU A 285 2.05 -17.98 16.29
N GLU A 286 0.86 -17.53 15.87
CA GLU A 286 -0.19 -17.08 16.81
C GLU A 286 -0.57 -18.17 17.83
N ARG A 287 -0.54 -19.44 17.44
CA ARG A 287 -0.81 -20.58 18.33
C ARG A 287 0.39 -20.98 19.21
N GLY A 288 1.61 -20.57 18.86
CA GLY A 288 2.84 -20.87 19.58
C GLY A 288 3.17 -19.90 20.73
N HIS A 289 2.37 -18.85 20.96
CA HIS A 289 2.65 -17.80 21.96
C HIS A 289 2.30 -18.17 23.40
N VAL A 290 1.90 -19.40 23.69
CA VAL A 290 1.83 -19.88 25.07
C VAL A 290 3.16 -20.53 25.39
N LEU A 291 4.14 -19.72 25.81
CA LEU A 291 5.35 -20.24 26.45
C LEU A 291 4.89 -21.16 27.59
N PRO A 292 5.38 -22.42 27.68
CA PRO A 292 5.02 -23.30 28.78
C PRO A 292 5.34 -22.58 30.10
N PRO A 293 4.47 -22.67 31.12
CA PRO A 293 4.70 -22.03 32.40
C PRO A 293 6.10 -22.43 32.90
N LEU A 294 6.94 -21.42 33.14
CA LEU A 294 8.30 -21.60 33.62
C LEU A 294 8.24 -22.08 35.08
N LEU A 295 8.03 -23.38 35.27
CA LEU A 295 7.88 -24.02 36.58
C LEU A 295 9.17 -24.05 37.41
N ASN A 296 10.32 -23.70 36.81
CA ASN A 296 11.62 -23.70 37.47
C ASN A 296 12.21 -22.29 37.51
N ARG A 297 12.70 -21.89 38.69
CA ARG A 297 13.36 -20.60 38.95
C ARG A 297 14.53 -20.29 38.02
N GLY A 298 15.05 -21.25 37.24
CA GLY A 298 16.28 -21.08 36.45
C GLY A 298 17.50 -21.41 37.30
N LEU A 299 18.53 -22.00 36.68
CA LEU A 299 19.71 -22.51 37.40
C LEU A 299 20.47 -21.40 38.16
N TYR A 300 20.41 -20.16 37.64
CA TYR A 300 21.21 -19.04 38.14
C TYR A 300 20.41 -18.03 38.96
N THR A 301 19.14 -18.30 39.28
CA THR A 301 18.37 -17.38 40.13
C THR A 301 19.00 -17.24 41.52
N GLY A 302 19.07 -16.00 42.01
CA GLY A 302 19.77 -15.59 43.21
C GLY A 302 21.28 -15.36 43.04
N HIS A 303 21.84 -15.66 41.86
CA HIS A 303 23.26 -15.36 41.59
C HIS A 303 23.42 -13.90 41.15
N VAL A 304 24.60 -13.34 41.41
CA VAL A 304 24.98 -12.01 40.96
C VAL A 304 25.83 -12.14 39.70
N VAL A 305 25.37 -11.56 38.60
CA VAL A 305 26.10 -11.50 37.33
C VAL A 305 26.33 -10.03 36.98
N ALA A 306 27.61 -9.65 36.83
CA ALA A 306 28.01 -8.29 36.46
C ALA A 306 27.40 -7.17 37.34
N GLY A 307 27.24 -7.45 38.64
CA GLY A 307 26.66 -6.51 39.61
C GLY A 307 25.13 -6.50 39.68
N TYR A 308 24.45 -7.42 38.99
CA TYR A 308 23.00 -7.58 39.02
C TYR A 308 22.61 -8.94 39.60
N GLU A 309 21.72 -8.95 40.59
CA GLU A 309 21.11 -10.15 41.12
C GLU A 309 20.03 -10.66 40.17
N LEU A 310 20.10 -11.95 39.79
CA LEU A 310 19.13 -12.61 38.92
C LEU A 310 17.88 -13.02 39.70
N LEU A 311 16.71 -12.50 39.34
CA LEU A 311 15.46 -12.64 40.09
C LEU A 311 14.58 -13.79 39.58
N GLU A 312 14.09 -13.67 38.34
CA GLU A 312 13.17 -14.62 37.73
C GLU A 312 13.49 -14.82 36.25
N VAL A 313 13.19 -16.01 35.70
CA VAL A 313 13.36 -16.29 34.28
C VAL A 313 12.21 -15.67 33.51
N LEU A 314 12.54 -14.80 32.54
CA LEU A 314 11.61 -14.18 31.60
C LEU A 314 11.34 -15.06 30.38
N GLY A 315 12.31 -15.89 29.99
CA GLY A 315 12.16 -16.79 28.85
C GLY A 315 13.32 -17.76 28.71
N ARG A 316 13.06 -18.88 28.02
CA ARG A 316 14.07 -19.88 27.65
C ARG A 316 14.01 -20.13 26.15
N GLY A 317 15.17 -20.17 25.51
CA GLY A 317 15.31 -20.50 24.11
C GLY A 317 16.46 -21.48 23.89
N GLY A 318 16.64 -21.94 22.65
CA GLY A 318 17.68 -22.92 22.33
C GLY A 318 19.12 -22.46 22.65
N MET A 319 19.36 -21.14 22.70
CA MET A 319 20.69 -20.57 23.00
C MET A 319 20.94 -20.30 24.48
N GLY A 320 19.89 -20.22 25.31
CA GLY A 320 20.06 -19.70 26.67
C GLY A 320 18.77 -19.30 27.37
N GLU A 321 18.95 -18.72 28.54
CA GLU A 321 17.88 -18.24 29.42
C GLU A 321 17.98 -16.73 29.58
N VAL A 322 16.84 -16.04 29.61
CA VAL A 322 16.76 -14.60 29.88
C VAL A 322 16.18 -14.41 31.28
N TYR A 323 16.88 -13.68 32.11
CA TYR A 323 16.51 -13.37 33.49
C TYR A 323 16.13 -11.90 33.63
N LYS A 324 15.15 -11.62 34.47
CA LYS A 324 15.00 -10.29 35.08
C LYS A 324 16.06 -10.17 36.16
N ALA A 325 16.79 -9.07 36.18
CA ALA A 325 17.85 -8.83 37.14
C ALA A 325 17.79 -7.42 37.69
N GLN A 326 18.36 -7.21 38.88
CA GLN A 326 18.34 -5.91 39.56
C GLN A 326 19.69 -5.64 40.22
N ASN A 327 20.19 -4.40 40.16
CA ASN A 327 21.39 -3.99 40.89
C ASN A 327 21.04 -3.43 42.29
N ALA A 328 22.07 -3.07 43.06
CA ALA A 328 21.91 -2.48 44.39
C ALA A 328 21.11 -1.16 44.40
N ASP A 329 21.11 -0.41 43.29
CA ASP A 329 20.36 0.84 43.11
C ASP A 329 18.90 0.62 42.65
N HIS A 330 18.41 -0.63 42.73
CA HIS A 330 17.09 -1.05 42.26
C HIS A 330 16.82 -0.87 40.76
N HIS A 331 17.86 -0.67 39.94
CA HIS A 331 17.74 -0.61 38.48
C HIS A 331 17.49 -2.00 37.90
N VAL A 332 16.37 -2.17 37.20
CA VAL A 332 15.94 -3.45 36.63
C VAL A 332 16.37 -3.58 35.18
N VAL A 333 16.96 -4.72 34.84
CA VAL A 333 17.46 -5.07 33.51
C VAL A 333 17.04 -6.49 33.12
N ALA A 334 17.18 -6.83 31.84
CA ALA A 334 17.11 -8.20 31.38
C ALA A 334 18.54 -8.71 31.09
N ILE A 335 18.87 -9.91 31.54
CA ILE A 335 20.18 -10.55 31.32
C ILE A 335 19.98 -11.88 30.61
N LYS A 336 20.54 -12.00 29.41
CA LYS A 336 20.57 -13.26 28.65
C LYS A 336 21.85 -14.01 28.99
N LEU A 337 21.73 -15.22 29.50
CA LEU A 337 22.82 -16.14 29.78
C LEU A 337 22.87 -17.24 28.72
N LEU A 338 24.07 -17.52 28.19
CA LEU A 338 24.28 -18.60 27.24
C LEU A 338 24.47 -19.94 27.99
N HIS A 339 23.82 -21.02 27.53
CA HIS A 339 24.04 -22.35 28.12
C HIS A 339 25.48 -22.84 27.89
N ALA A 340 26.06 -23.53 28.87
CA ALA A 340 27.42 -24.07 28.79
C ALA A 340 27.64 -25.00 27.57
N GLU A 341 26.62 -25.77 27.19
CA GLU A 341 26.65 -26.64 26.01
C GLU A 341 26.73 -25.85 24.69
N GLN A 342 26.09 -24.68 24.63
CA GLN A 342 26.11 -23.77 23.47
C GLN A 342 27.37 -22.90 23.43
N ALA A 343 28.03 -22.67 24.57
CA ALA A 343 29.30 -21.97 24.66
C ALA A 343 30.46 -22.74 23.99
N MET A 344 30.30 -24.06 23.78
CA MET A 344 31.26 -24.92 23.08
C MET A 344 31.07 -24.92 21.55
N ASP A 345 29.92 -24.49 21.03
CA ASP A 345 29.65 -24.35 19.60
C ASP A 345 30.13 -22.98 19.08
N HIS A 346 31.11 -23.00 18.17
CA HIS A 346 31.75 -21.79 17.65
C HIS A 346 30.76 -20.86 16.93
N ASP A 347 29.75 -21.40 16.25
CA ASP A 347 28.75 -20.62 15.52
C ASP A 347 27.76 -19.92 16.46
N SER A 348 27.30 -20.60 17.50
CA SER A 348 26.41 -20.03 18.52
C SER A 348 27.14 -18.97 19.35
N LYS A 349 28.42 -19.22 19.66
CA LYS A 349 29.32 -18.25 20.29
C LYS A 349 29.48 -16.96 19.47
N GLN A 350 29.77 -17.08 18.18
CA GLN A 350 29.97 -15.92 17.31
C GLN A 350 28.67 -15.12 17.10
N ARG A 351 27.51 -15.80 17.05
CA ARG A 351 26.20 -15.12 17.00
C ARG A 351 25.94 -14.30 18.26
N PHE A 352 26.20 -14.86 19.44
CA PHE A 352 26.00 -14.17 20.71
C PHE A 352 26.91 -12.95 20.87
N GLU A 353 28.19 -13.07 20.50
CA GLU A 353 29.13 -11.93 20.51
C GLU A 353 28.68 -10.81 19.57
N ARG A 354 28.19 -11.16 18.37
CA ARG A 354 27.64 -10.17 17.44
C ARG A 354 26.41 -9.47 18.00
N GLU A 355 25.52 -10.19 18.70
CA GLU A 355 24.36 -9.57 19.37
C GLU A 355 24.84 -8.51 20.38
N GLY A 356 25.79 -8.85 21.25
CA GLY A 356 26.30 -7.93 22.28
C GLY A 356 27.04 -6.68 21.75
N MET A 357 27.71 -6.79 20.59
CA MET A 357 28.51 -5.71 20.01
C MET A 357 27.67 -4.62 19.30
N VAL A 358 26.38 -4.84 19.09
CA VAL A 358 25.53 -3.93 18.32
C VAL A 358 25.03 -2.78 19.20
N ASN A 359 25.60 -1.59 19.01
CA ASN A 359 25.14 -0.37 19.67
C ASN A 359 24.14 0.38 18.76
N LEU A 360 22.92 -0.15 18.66
CA LEU A 360 21.80 0.50 17.96
C LEU A 360 20.90 1.20 18.96
N ILE A 361 20.75 2.52 18.80
CA ILE A 361 19.83 3.33 19.60
C ILE A 361 18.63 3.67 18.73
N HIS A 362 17.51 2.96 18.93
CA HIS A 362 16.26 3.20 18.21
C HIS A 362 15.07 2.89 19.11
N PRO A 363 13.94 3.63 19.05
CA PRO A 363 12.76 3.39 19.89
C PRO A 363 12.11 2.00 19.78
N HIS A 364 12.52 1.19 18.81
CA HIS A 364 11.98 -0.16 18.54
C HIS A 364 13.05 -1.25 18.59
N ILE A 365 14.24 -0.95 19.12
CA ILE A 365 15.33 -1.91 19.30
C ILE A 365 15.71 -1.88 20.77
N VAL A 366 15.71 -3.05 21.41
CA VAL A 366 16.12 -3.20 22.81
C VAL A 366 17.55 -2.72 22.95
N ARG A 367 17.78 -1.76 23.86
CA ARG A 367 19.13 -1.24 24.10
C ARG A 367 19.97 -2.28 24.84
N ILE A 368 21.16 -2.53 24.33
CA ILE A 368 22.18 -3.34 25.01
C ILE A 368 23.02 -2.40 25.87
N TYR A 369 23.11 -2.70 27.17
CA TYR A 369 23.91 -1.93 28.12
C TYR A 369 25.34 -2.45 28.19
N ASN A 370 25.51 -3.77 28.24
CA ASN A 370 26.82 -4.40 28.37
C ASN A 370 26.77 -5.87 27.92
N TYR A 371 27.93 -6.47 27.63
CA TYR A 371 28.07 -7.90 27.41
C TYR A 371 29.45 -8.35 27.91
N GLY A 372 29.58 -9.63 28.25
CA GLY A 372 30.84 -10.14 28.77
C GLY A 372 30.80 -11.62 29.10
N GLU A 373 31.83 -12.06 29.82
CA GLU A 373 31.98 -13.42 30.33
C GLU A 373 32.44 -13.33 31.79
N MET A 374 31.77 -14.08 32.67
CA MET A 374 32.07 -14.15 34.10
C MET A 374 31.96 -15.61 34.53
N ASP A 375 33.00 -16.17 35.15
CA ASP A 375 33.04 -17.57 35.60
C ASP A 375 32.68 -18.59 34.48
N GLY A 376 33.09 -18.30 33.24
CA GLY A 376 32.77 -19.10 32.06
C GLY A 376 31.33 -18.95 31.54
N LEU A 377 30.51 -18.13 32.20
CA LEU A 377 29.15 -17.78 31.79
C LEU A 377 29.15 -16.48 30.98
N ARG A 378 28.70 -16.60 29.73
CA ARG A 378 28.54 -15.45 28.84
C ARG A 378 27.21 -14.79 29.05
N TYR A 379 27.22 -13.47 29.15
CA TYR A 379 26.04 -12.67 29.44
C TYR A 379 25.92 -11.46 28.51
N VAL A 380 24.67 -11.05 28.26
CA VAL A 380 24.32 -9.77 27.64
C VAL A 380 23.28 -9.09 28.53
N ILE A 381 23.59 -7.86 28.96
CA ILE A 381 22.72 -7.00 29.76
C ILE A 381 22.00 -6.05 28.83
N MET A 382 20.68 -6.02 28.91
CA MET A 382 19.82 -5.25 28.03
C MET A 382 18.66 -4.61 28.79
N GLU A 383 18.02 -3.64 28.16
CA GLU A 383 16.85 -2.95 28.68
C GLU A 383 15.71 -3.94 29.00
N TYR A 384 15.17 -3.83 30.21
CA TYR A 384 13.97 -4.58 30.59
C TYR A 384 12.73 -3.83 30.11
N ILE A 385 11.92 -4.49 29.27
CA ILE A 385 10.64 -3.96 28.80
C ILE A 385 9.53 -4.69 29.55
N ALA A 386 8.78 -3.94 30.37
CA ALA A 386 7.59 -4.46 31.04
C ALA A 386 6.44 -4.58 30.04
N GLY A 387 6.06 -5.80 29.69
CA GLY A 387 4.93 -6.06 28.81
C GLY A 387 4.84 -7.52 28.37
N PRO A 388 3.68 -7.94 27.80
CA PRO A 388 3.58 -9.24 27.15
C PRO A 388 4.49 -9.27 25.92
N THR A 389 5.16 -10.39 25.69
CA THR A 389 5.82 -10.68 24.41
C THR A 389 4.78 -10.68 23.30
N LEU A 390 5.06 -9.95 22.21
CA LEU A 390 4.19 -9.84 21.02
C LEU A 390 4.11 -11.13 20.21
#